data_AF-A0A2W0ZSY7-F1
#
_entry.id   AF-A0A2W0ZSY7-F1
#
_cell.length_a   1.000
_cell.length_b   1.000
_cell.length_c   1.000
_cell.angle_alpha   90.00
_cell.angle_beta   90.00
_cell.angle_gamma   90.00
#
_symmetry.space_group_name_H-M   'P 1'
#
loop_
_entity.id
_entity.type
_entity.pdbx_description
1 polymer ?
#
loop_
_entity_poly.entity_id
_entity_poly.type
_entity_poly.pdbx_seq_one_letter_code
_entity_poly.pdbx_strand_id
1 'polypeptide(L)'
;MSFSILVQSVNITCDHCINTIKDSVDQINNITFISGDPENKSFIVNIEKIDSLHDLVSTLKKIDYPLNDFKNYDSTSSSNSINKSNWSPEIKIKANESDQASVHYSCHCGCDIELLFNRQNPIFNLQDCCCGTFSIIHPSNSYKHIQTEISAKNISTTFEFINIENIAMPWGQPVQLSIAIQKDK
;
A
#
# COMPACT_ATOMS: atom_id res chain seq x y z
N MET A 1 8.17 -2.39 17.11
CA MET A 1 8.63 -1.72 15.88
C MET A 1 7.50 -0.81 15.45
N SER A 2 7.71 0.49 15.43
CA SER A 2 6.71 1.46 14.97
C SER A 2 6.89 1.75 13.48
N PHE A 3 5.80 2.04 12.78
CA PHE A 3 5.79 2.37 11.36
C PHE A 3 4.84 3.53 11.08
N SER A 4 5.18 4.40 10.13
CA SER A 4 4.40 5.59 9.79
C SER A 4 3.61 5.40 8.51
N ILE A 5 2.31 5.66 8.54
CA ILE A 5 1.43 5.57 7.36
C ILE A 5 0.84 6.94 7.04
N LEU A 6 0.74 7.27 5.75
CA LEU A 6 -0.02 8.38 5.20
C LEU A 6 -1.43 7.91 4.89
N VAL A 7 -2.38 8.66 5.41
CA VAL A 7 -3.81 8.45 5.26
C VAL A 7 -4.37 9.57 4.41
N GLN A 8 -5.17 9.23 3.40
CA GLN A 8 -5.88 10.21 2.58
C GLN A 8 -7.38 10.16 2.85
N SER A 9 -8.00 11.33 3.02
CA SER A 9 -9.44 11.44 3.21
C SER A 9 -9.99 12.68 2.52
N VAL A 10 -10.97 12.47 1.63
CA VAL A 10 -11.58 13.53 0.81
C VAL A 10 -12.28 14.62 1.64
N ASN A 11 -12.61 14.32 2.90
CA ASN A 11 -13.31 15.20 3.83
C ASN A 11 -12.37 16.19 4.55
N ILE A 12 -11.05 16.03 4.40
CA ILE A 12 -10.08 17.00 4.92
C ILE A 12 -10.09 18.22 4.00
N THR A 13 -10.54 19.35 4.52
CA THR A 13 -10.72 20.59 3.74
C THR A 13 -10.15 21.83 4.42
N CYS A 14 -9.73 21.74 5.69
CA CYS A 14 -9.15 22.85 6.44
C CYS A 14 -8.31 22.36 7.64
N ASP A 15 -7.56 23.27 8.25
CA ASP A 15 -6.75 22.99 9.45
C ASP A 15 -7.56 22.49 10.65
N HIS A 16 -8.84 22.90 10.75
CA HIS A 16 -9.75 22.44 11.80
C HIS A 16 -10.06 20.93 11.68
N CYS A 17 -10.11 20.40 10.45
CA CYS A 17 -10.22 18.96 10.19
C CYS A 17 -9.00 18.22 10.72
N ILE A 18 -7.79 18.73 10.43
CA ILE A 18 -6.53 18.13 10.87
C ILE A 18 -6.43 18.10 12.39
N ASN A 19 -6.78 19.18 13.09
CA ASN A 19 -6.79 19.19 14.55
C ASN A 19 -7.81 18.21 15.13
N THR A 20 -9.01 18.10 14.54
CA THR A 20 -10.03 17.14 14.98
C THR A 20 -9.55 15.69 14.83
N ILE A 21 -8.88 15.39 13.70
CA ILE A 21 -8.28 14.08 13.45
C ILE A 21 -7.16 13.82 14.46
N LYS A 22 -6.27 14.78 14.67
CA LYS A 22 -5.18 14.69 15.64
C LYS A 22 -5.70 14.37 17.05
N ASP A 23 -6.65 15.13 17.55
CA ASP A 23 -7.24 14.92 18.88
C ASP A 23 -7.88 13.53 19.02
N SER A 24 -8.46 13.01 17.93
CA SER A 24 -9.06 11.67 17.90
C SER A 24 -8.01 10.56 17.82
N VAL A 25 -6.94 10.76 17.05
CA VAL A 25 -5.83 9.81 16.89
C VAL A 25 -5.01 9.70 18.18
N ASP A 26 -4.77 10.82 18.86
CA ASP A 26 -4.00 10.86 20.11
C ASP A 26 -4.73 10.16 21.28
N GLN A 27 -6.03 9.85 21.15
CA GLN A 27 -6.78 9.02 22.09
C GLN A 27 -6.55 7.50 21.90
N ILE A 28 -5.92 7.09 20.80
CA ILE A 28 -5.68 5.68 20.49
C ILE A 28 -4.32 5.28 21.02
N ASN A 29 -4.30 4.30 21.93
CA ASN A 29 -3.05 3.76 22.45
C ASN A 29 -2.20 3.17 21.32
N ASN A 30 -0.89 3.44 21.35
CA ASN A 30 0.10 2.97 20.37
C ASN A 30 -0.04 3.61 18.98
N ILE A 31 -0.71 4.76 18.87
CA ILE A 31 -0.72 5.60 17.67
C ILE A 31 -0.32 7.02 18.05
N THR A 32 0.44 7.69 17.18
CA THR A 32 0.85 9.08 17.37
C THR A 32 0.65 9.84 16.07
N PHE A 33 -0.02 10.97 16.15
CA PHE A 33 -0.15 11.85 15.00
C PHE A 33 1.19 12.56 14.70
N ILE A 34 1.64 12.51 13.45
CA ILE A 34 2.93 13.10 13.05
C ILE A 34 2.73 14.45 12.35
N SER A 35 1.91 14.48 11.31
CA SER A 35 1.68 15.70 10.51
C SER A 35 0.38 15.58 9.72
N GLY A 36 -0.23 16.71 9.36
CA GLY A 36 -1.44 16.78 8.54
C GLY A 36 -1.32 17.88 7.52
N ASP A 37 -1.83 17.61 6.31
CA ASP A 37 -1.81 18.53 5.18
C ASP A 37 -3.22 18.64 4.59
N PRO A 38 -3.92 19.76 4.81
CA PRO A 38 -5.25 19.97 4.27
C PRO A 38 -5.26 20.26 2.77
N GLU A 39 -4.16 20.78 2.20
CA GLU A 39 -4.05 21.00 0.74
C GLU A 39 -4.01 19.66 0.00
N ASN A 40 -3.24 18.72 0.54
CA ASN A 40 -3.13 17.35 0.02
C ASN A 40 -4.18 16.39 0.58
N LYS A 41 -5.11 16.88 1.42
CA LYS A 41 -6.18 16.11 2.06
C LYS A 41 -5.70 14.83 2.73
N SER A 42 -4.58 14.94 3.46
CA SER A 42 -3.85 13.79 3.97
C SER A 42 -3.24 14.04 5.33
N PHE A 43 -2.90 12.98 6.05
CA PHE A 43 -2.19 13.08 7.32
C PHE A 43 -1.38 11.82 7.59
N ILE A 44 -0.34 11.95 8.42
CA ILE A 44 0.62 10.90 8.73
C ILE A 44 0.46 10.53 10.19
N VAL A 45 0.37 9.23 10.45
CA VAL A 45 0.33 8.67 11.80
C VAL A 45 1.40 7.60 11.95
N ASN A 46 2.03 7.58 13.11
CA ASN A 46 2.95 6.53 13.52
C ASN A 46 2.20 5.51 14.38
N ILE A 47 2.33 4.24 14.03
CA ILE A 47 1.63 3.13 14.68
C ILE A 47 2.70 2.22 15.29
N GLU A 48 2.66 2.01 16.60
CA GLU A 48 3.61 1.13 17.29
C GLU A 48 3.20 -0.35 17.25
N LYS A 49 1.90 -0.62 17.06
CA LYS A 49 1.33 -1.97 16.98
C LYS A 49 0.31 -2.08 15.85
N ILE A 50 0.48 -3.11 15.01
CA ILE A 50 -0.38 -3.30 13.83
C ILE A 50 -1.84 -3.56 14.20
N ASP A 51 -2.12 -4.16 15.35
CA ASP A 51 -3.50 -4.38 15.84
C ASP A 51 -4.23 -3.06 16.11
N SER A 52 -3.51 -1.98 16.40
CA SER A 52 -4.08 -0.64 16.61
C SER A 52 -4.59 0.01 15.32
N LEU A 53 -4.22 -0.53 14.14
CA LEU A 53 -4.75 -0.04 12.86
C LEU A 53 -6.28 -0.19 12.77
N HIS A 54 -6.82 -1.27 13.34
CA HIS A 54 -8.27 -1.49 13.37
C HIS A 54 -8.99 -0.42 14.22
N ASP A 55 -8.37 -0.01 15.32
CA ASP A 55 -8.89 1.04 16.20
C ASP A 55 -8.82 2.41 15.52
N LEU A 56 -7.77 2.68 14.74
CA LEU A 56 -7.66 3.87 13.90
C LEU A 56 -8.79 3.94 12.87
N VAL A 57 -8.99 2.86 12.11
CA VAL A 57 -10.05 2.79 11.08
C VAL A 57 -11.43 3.04 11.72
N SER A 58 -11.69 2.40 12.86
CA SER A 58 -12.95 2.55 13.58
C SER A 58 -13.16 3.95 14.13
N THR A 59 -12.10 4.59 14.64
CA THR A 59 -12.15 5.95 15.19
C THR A 59 -12.40 6.97 14.08
N LEU A 60 -11.65 6.89 12.98
CA LEU A 60 -11.79 7.79 11.84
C LEU A 60 -13.18 7.67 11.17
N LYS A 61 -13.74 6.46 11.11
CA LYS A 61 -15.11 6.26 10.61
C LYS A 61 -16.17 6.92 11.51
N LYS A 62 -15.96 6.96 12.84
CA LYS A 62 -16.89 7.61 13.77
C LYS A 62 -16.91 9.13 13.64
N ILE A 63 -15.78 9.73 13.26
CA ILE A 63 -15.65 11.18 13.07
C ILE A 63 -15.89 11.61 11.60
N ASP A 64 -16.44 10.73 10.77
CA ASP A 64 -16.78 10.97 9.36
C ASP A 64 -15.56 11.24 8.46
N TYR A 65 -14.42 10.62 8.76
CA TYR A 65 -13.23 10.59 7.90
C TYR A 65 -12.93 9.15 7.48
N PRO A 66 -13.76 8.51 6.64
CA PRO A 66 -13.48 7.15 6.18
C PRO A 66 -12.14 7.11 5.45
N LEU A 67 -11.37 6.05 5.72
CA LEU A 67 -10.13 5.75 5.02
C LEU A 67 -10.48 5.29 3.60
N ASN A 68 -10.11 6.08 2.59
CA ASN A 68 -10.23 5.64 1.21
C ASN A 68 -9.00 4.82 0.79
N ASP A 69 -7.79 5.23 1.21
CA ASP A 69 -6.52 4.55 0.89
C ASP A 69 -5.42 4.96 1.90
N PHE A 70 -4.45 4.07 2.16
CA PHE A 70 -3.25 4.34 2.97
C PHE A 70 -1.98 4.12 2.14
N LYS A 71 -1.13 5.16 2.05
CA LYS A 71 0.20 5.14 1.40
C LYS A 71 1.27 5.21 2.49
N ASN A 72 2.46 4.63 2.33
CA ASN A 72 3.56 4.82 3.29
C ASN A 72 4.30 6.12 2.97
N TYR A 73 4.64 6.94 3.97
CA TYR A 73 5.32 8.24 3.76
C TYR A 73 6.66 8.27 4.47
N ASP A 74 7.72 8.55 3.71
CA ASP A 74 9.07 8.82 4.23
C ASP A 74 9.62 10.08 3.53
N SER A 75 10.17 11.00 4.33
CA SER A 75 10.65 12.32 3.89
C SER A 75 12.17 12.35 3.82
N THR A 76 12.75 12.38 2.62
CA THR A 76 14.02 13.11 2.35
C THR A 76 14.35 13.15 0.84
N SER A 77 14.65 14.35 0.33
CA SER A 77 14.81 14.67 -1.09
C SER A 77 16.24 14.53 -1.62
N SER A 78 16.37 14.04 -2.87
CA SER A 78 17.19 14.54 -4.01
C SER A 78 18.06 13.49 -4.71
N SER A 79 17.69 13.11 -5.95
CA SER A 79 18.48 13.29 -7.19
C SER A 79 17.89 12.46 -8.35
N ASN A 80 17.54 13.15 -9.45
CA ASN A 80 17.22 12.66 -10.81
C ASN A 80 16.87 11.17 -10.99
N SER A 81 15.62 10.83 -10.70
CA SER A 81 14.93 9.63 -11.17
C SER A 81 13.45 9.99 -11.25
N ILE A 82 12.68 9.36 -12.14
CA ILE A 82 11.22 9.47 -12.10
C ILE A 82 10.81 9.15 -10.66
N ASN A 83 10.25 10.13 -9.93
CA ASN A 83 9.98 10.02 -8.50
C ASN A 83 9.21 8.72 -8.22
N LYS A 84 9.88 7.71 -7.63
CA LYS A 84 9.24 6.46 -7.13
C LYS A 84 7.98 6.80 -6.29
N SER A 85 8.01 7.94 -5.61
CA SER A 85 6.98 8.51 -4.74
C SER A 85 5.70 9.00 -5.43
N ASN A 86 5.71 9.21 -6.76
CA ASN A 86 4.54 9.64 -7.53
C ASN A 86 4.26 8.73 -8.74
N TRP A 87 4.93 7.58 -8.79
CA TRP A 87 4.67 6.57 -9.80
C TRP A 87 3.47 5.72 -9.34
N SER A 88 2.46 5.65 -10.20
CA SER A 88 1.34 4.73 -10.08
C SER A 88 1.40 3.72 -11.22
N PRO A 89 1.32 2.42 -10.94
CA PRO A 89 1.30 1.39 -11.97
C PRO A 89 0.01 1.50 -12.80
N GLU A 90 0.12 1.46 -14.12
CA GLU A 90 -1.03 1.19 -14.98
C GLU A 90 -1.28 -0.33 -14.94
N ILE A 91 -2.44 -0.74 -14.43
CA ILE A 91 -2.80 -2.15 -14.26
C ILE A 91 -3.75 -2.58 -15.38
N LYS A 92 -3.42 -3.68 -16.06
CA LYS A 92 -4.25 -4.31 -17.09
C LYS A 92 -4.51 -5.76 -16.72
N ILE A 93 -5.78 -6.14 -16.71
CA ILE A 93 -6.19 -7.50 -16.36
C ILE A 93 -6.79 -8.15 -17.60
N LYS A 94 -6.30 -9.33 -17.96
CA LYS A 94 -6.82 -10.11 -19.09
C LYS A 94 -7.23 -11.49 -18.62
N ALA A 95 -8.40 -11.95 -19.05
CA ALA A 95 -8.78 -13.35 -18.91
C ALA A 95 -8.03 -14.17 -19.98
N ASN A 96 -7.40 -15.27 -19.57
CA ASN A 96 -6.70 -16.18 -20.48
C ASN A 96 -7.56 -17.42 -20.77
N GLU A 97 -7.98 -18.12 -19.71
CA GLU A 97 -8.84 -19.31 -19.75
C GLU A 97 -9.89 -19.20 -18.64
N SER A 98 -10.87 -20.12 -18.57
CA SER A 98 -12.04 -20.05 -17.67
C SER A 98 -11.73 -19.77 -16.19
N ASP A 99 -10.53 -20.13 -15.73
CA ASP A 99 -10.10 -19.97 -14.33
C ASP A 99 -8.75 -19.24 -14.18
N GLN A 100 -8.25 -18.59 -15.23
CA GLN A 100 -6.95 -17.93 -15.23
C GLN A 100 -7.05 -16.48 -15.72
N ALA A 101 -6.38 -15.57 -15.02
CA ALA A 101 -6.18 -14.20 -15.46
C ALA A 101 -4.70 -13.83 -15.39
N SER A 102 -4.24 -13.03 -16.35
CA SER A 102 -2.99 -12.30 -16.21
C SER A 102 -3.24 -10.87 -15.76
N VAL A 103 -2.42 -10.41 -14.84
CA VAL A 103 -2.40 -9.04 -14.34
C VAL A 103 -1.07 -8.45 -14.75
N HIS A 104 -1.12 -7.53 -15.69
CA HIS A 104 0.01 -6.76 -16.16
C HIS A 104 0.08 -5.44 -15.40
N TYR A 105 1.28 -5.04 -14.98
CA TYR A 105 1.50 -3.68 -14.50
C TYR A 105 2.81 -3.09 -15.02
N SER A 106 2.79 -1.79 -15.27
CA SER A 106 3.95 -1.04 -15.77
C SER A 106 4.87 -0.61 -14.64
N CYS A 107 5.98 -1.32 -14.40
CA CYS A 107 6.96 -1.00 -13.35
C CYS A 107 7.62 0.37 -13.57
N HIS A 108 8.04 1.04 -12.49
CA HIS A 108 8.68 2.36 -12.54
C HIS A 108 10.00 2.37 -13.35
N CYS A 109 10.64 1.22 -13.51
CA CYS A 109 11.85 1.06 -14.31
C CYS A 109 11.56 0.89 -15.83
N GLY A 110 10.29 0.81 -16.22
CA GLY A 110 9.84 0.64 -17.61
C GLY A 110 9.51 -0.80 -18.02
N CYS A 111 9.67 -1.78 -17.11
CA CYS A 111 9.28 -3.17 -17.39
C CYS A 111 7.75 -3.36 -17.34
N ASP A 112 7.22 -4.18 -18.24
CA ASP A 112 5.87 -4.75 -18.12
C ASP A 112 5.96 -6.04 -17.32
N ILE A 113 5.30 -6.10 -16.17
CA ILE A 113 5.34 -7.24 -15.25
C ILE A 113 4.03 -8.00 -15.36
N GLU A 114 4.10 -9.29 -15.67
CA GLU A 114 2.95 -10.18 -15.72
C GLU A 114 2.88 -11.06 -14.47
N LEU A 115 1.73 -11.03 -13.81
CA LEU A 115 1.38 -11.89 -12.69
C LEU A 115 0.22 -12.80 -13.11
N LEU A 116 0.41 -14.11 -13.01
CA LEU A 116 -0.64 -15.08 -13.30
C LEU A 116 -1.43 -15.40 -12.04
N PHE A 117 -2.76 -15.32 -12.14
CA PHE A 117 -3.69 -15.69 -11.08
C PHE A 117 -4.59 -16.82 -11.57
N ASN A 118 -4.59 -17.94 -10.85
CA ASN A 118 -5.50 -19.06 -11.10
C ASN A 118 -6.51 -19.15 -9.96
N ARG A 119 -7.80 -19.19 -10.29
CA ARG A 119 -8.89 -19.22 -9.30
C ARG A 119 -8.93 -20.52 -8.50
N GLN A 120 -8.68 -21.65 -9.15
CA GLN A 120 -8.83 -22.99 -8.56
C GLN A 120 -7.59 -23.43 -7.78
N ASN A 121 -6.42 -23.02 -8.25
CA ASN A 121 -5.14 -23.30 -7.59
C ASN A 121 -4.31 -22.02 -7.55
N PRO A 122 -4.63 -21.11 -6.63
CA PRO A 122 -3.99 -19.81 -6.63
C PRO A 122 -2.55 -19.95 -6.12
N ILE A 123 -1.60 -19.79 -7.03
CA ILE A 123 -0.17 -19.79 -6.71
C ILE A 123 0.24 -18.34 -6.46
N PHE A 124 0.61 -18.05 -5.22
CA PHE A 124 0.99 -16.71 -4.79
C PHE A 124 2.50 -16.58 -4.74
N ASN A 125 3.12 -16.53 -5.91
CA ASN A 125 4.57 -16.38 -5.99
C ASN A 125 4.96 -14.91 -5.91
N LEU A 126 5.96 -14.64 -5.08
CA LEU A 126 6.68 -13.38 -5.12
C LEU A 126 7.37 -13.24 -6.47
N GLN A 127 6.91 -12.30 -7.29
CA GLN A 127 7.63 -11.89 -8.49
C GLN A 127 8.61 -10.79 -8.16
N ASP A 128 9.82 -10.90 -8.69
CA ASP A 128 10.85 -9.89 -8.60
C ASP A 128 11.18 -9.29 -9.98
N CYS A 129 11.49 -8.00 -9.98
CA CYS A 129 11.94 -7.25 -11.14
C CYS A 129 13.39 -6.84 -10.92
N CYS A 130 14.14 -6.68 -12.02
CA CYS A 130 15.57 -6.35 -12.00
C CYS A 130 15.90 -5.02 -11.28
N CYS A 131 14.93 -4.13 -11.07
CA CYS A 131 15.09 -2.88 -10.32
C CYS A 131 14.89 -3.03 -8.80
N GLY A 132 14.78 -4.27 -8.28
CA GLY A 132 14.51 -4.53 -6.87
C GLY A 132 13.04 -4.30 -6.49
N THR A 133 12.13 -4.28 -7.47
CA THR A 133 10.69 -4.29 -7.19
C THR A 133 10.21 -5.71 -6.99
N PHE A 134 9.41 -5.92 -5.97
CA PHE A 134 8.74 -7.16 -5.63
C PHE A 134 7.23 -6.97 -5.76
N SER A 135 6.52 -7.98 -6.23
CA SER A 135 5.07 -7.93 -6.36
C SER A 135 4.42 -9.27 -6.06
N ILE A 136 3.22 -9.23 -5.51
CA ILE A 136 2.40 -10.41 -5.26
C ILE A 136 0.92 -10.07 -5.44
N ILE A 137 0.14 -11.04 -5.90
CA ILE A 137 -1.33 -10.97 -5.89
C ILE A 137 -1.83 -11.95 -4.84
N HIS A 138 -2.76 -11.53 -4.00
CA HIS A 138 -3.39 -12.40 -3.01
C HIS A 138 -4.86 -12.02 -2.80
N PRO A 139 -5.79 -12.96 -2.51
CA PRO A 139 -7.20 -12.66 -2.25
C PRO A 139 -7.43 -11.68 -1.09
N SER A 140 -6.53 -11.65 -0.11
CA SER A 140 -6.59 -10.75 1.05
C SER A 140 -5.22 -10.61 1.71
N ASN A 141 -4.94 -9.50 2.38
CA ASN A 141 -3.70 -9.26 3.11
C ASN A 141 -2.42 -9.46 2.27
N SER A 142 -2.44 -9.08 0.99
CA SER A 142 -1.28 -9.27 0.09
C SER A 142 0.00 -8.65 0.66
N TYR A 143 -0.12 -7.58 1.44
CA TYR A 143 0.95 -6.93 2.21
C TYR A 143 1.67 -7.87 3.20
N LYS A 144 0.93 -8.68 3.97
CA LYS A 144 1.55 -9.62 4.91
C LYS A 144 2.27 -10.74 4.16
N HIS A 145 1.70 -11.18 3.05
CA HIS A 145 2.27 -12.25 2.23
C HIS A 145 3.56 -11.80 1.54
N ILE A 146 3.57 -10.63 0.90
CA ILE A 146 4.80 -10.10 0.28
C ILE A 146 5.93 -9.92 1.31
N GLN A 147 5.63 -9.47 2.54
CA GLN A 147 6.62 -9.39 3.61
C GLN A 147 7.15 -10.75 4.04
N THR A 148 6.26 -11.73 4.17
CA THR A 148 6.63 -13.09 4.56
C THR A 148 7.56 -13.70 3.52
N GLU A 149 7.22 -13.57 2.24
CA GLU A 149 8.02 -14.10 1.13
C GLU A 149 9.38 -13.40 1.01
N ILE A 150 9.41 -12.07 1.12
CA ILE A 150 10.64 -11.29 1.12
C ILE A 150 11.55 -11.70 2.28
N SER A 151 10.98 -11.85 3.48
CA SER A 151 11.72 -12.27 4.68
C SER A 151 12.26 -13.69 4.53
N ALA A 152 11.47 -14.61 3.95
CA ALA A 152 11.89 -15.98 3.67
C ALA A 152 13.06 -16.04 2.68
N LYS A 153 13.16 -15.09 1.75
CA LYS A 153 14.29 -14.97 0.81
C LYS A 153 15.56 -14.35 1.43
N ASN A 154 15.59 -14.08 2.74
CA ASN A 154 16.72 -13.44 3.45
C ASN A 154 17.16 -12.10 2.85
N ILE A 155 16.23 -11.36 2.24
CA ILE A 155 16.53 -10.07 1.60
C ILE A 155 16.58 -9.01 2.71
N SER A 156 17.79 -8.74 3.21
CA SER A 156 18.09 -7.85 4.35
C SER A 156 18.07 -6.36 3.99
N THR A 157 17.01 -5.91 3.34
CA THR A 157 16.84 -4.50 2.96
C THR A 157 15.56 -3.94 3.53
N THR A 158 15.57 -2.64 3.82
CA THR A 158 14.35 -1.89 4.04
C THR A 158 13.60 -1.80 2.71
N PHE A 159 12.28 -1.97 2.76
CA PHE A 159 11.43 -1.85 1.58
C PHE A 159 10.56 -0.61 1.73
N GLU A 160 10.45 0.15 0.65
CA GLU A 160 9.43 1.15 0.48
C GLU A 160 8.22 0.47 -0.18
N PHE A 161 7.14 0.32 0.60
CA PHE A 161 5.88 -0.17 0.06
C PHE A 161 5.21 0.95 -0.70
N ILE A 162 5.16 0.82 -2.01
CA ILE A 162 4.68 1.91 -2.86
C ILE A 162 3.18 1.79 -3.08
N ASN A 163 2.66 0.56 -3.19
CA ASN A 163 1.26 0.42 -3.58
C ASN A 163 0.60 -0.89 -3.13
N ILE A 164 -0.66 -0.77 -2.69
CA ILE A 164 -1.60 -1.87 -2.50
C ILE A 164 -2.84 -1.52 -3.30
N GLU A 165 -3.07 -2.25 -4.39
CA GLU A 165 -4.19 -2.00 -5.29
C GLU A 165 -5.24 -3.08 -5.11
N ASN A 166 -6.48 -2.67 -4.87
CA ASN A 166 -7.63 -3.58 -4.86
C ASN A 166 -8.12 -3.74 -6.30
N ILE A 167 -7.94 -4.93 -6.86
CA ILE A 167 -8.29 -5.22 -8.25
C ILE A 167 -9.35 -6.32 -8.32
N ALA A 168 -10.24 -6.22 -9.31
CA ALA A 168 -11.23 -7.24 -9.58
C ALA A 168 -10.75 -8.14 -10.73
N MET A 169 -10.73 -9.44 -10.49
CA MET A 169 -10.48 -10.44 -11.54
C MET A 169 -11.62 -10.42 -12.57
N PRO A 170 -11.42 -10.95 -13.79
CA PRO A 170 -12.43 -10.93 -14.86
C PRO A 170 -13.78 -11.57 -14.46
N TRP A 171 -13.77 -12.52 -13.53
CA TRP A 171 -14.97 -13.16 -12.96
C TRP A 171 -15.53 -12.44 -11.71
N GLY A 172 -15.09 -11.21 -11.42
CA GLY A 172 -15.59 -10.36 -10.33
C GLY A 172 -15.02 -10.65 -8.95
N GLN A 173 -14.08 -11.59 -8.81
CA GLN A 173 -13.44 -11.86 -7.52
C GLN A 173 -12.49 -10.71 -7.13
N PRO A 174 -12.65 -10.12 -5.94
CA PRO A 174 -11.70 -9.13 -5.45
C PRO A 174 -10.40 -9.80 -5.03
N VAL A 175 -9.28 -9.19 -5.39
CA VAL A 175 -7.94 -9.55 -4.91
C VAL A 175 -7.13 -8.27 -4.67
N GLN A 176 -5.99 -8.42 -4.00
CA GLN A 176 -5.07 -7.34 -3.72
C GLN A 176 -3.73 -7.58 -4.41
N LEU A 177 -3.26 -6.59 -5.17
CA LEU A 177 -1.91 -6.51 -5.71
C LEU A 177 -1.05 -5.67 -4.75
N SER A 178 -0.02 -6.26 -4.16
CA SER A 178 0.99 -5.51 -3.40
C SER A 178 2.24 -5.35 -4.23
N ILE A 179 2.81 -4.15 -4.23
CA ILE A 179 4.09 -3.83 -4.87
C ILE A 179 5.01 -3.17 -3.83
N ALA A 180 6.17 -3.78 -3.62
CA ALA A 180 7.21 -3.31 -2.73
C ALA A 180 8.47 -3.00 -3.52
N ILE A 181 9.15 -1.90 -3.22
CA ILE A 181 10.42 -1.57 -3.84
C ILE A 181 11.51 -1.63 -2.80
N GLN A 182 12.61 -2.30 -3.12
CA GLN A 182 13.80 -2.29 -2.30
C GLN A 182 14.33 -0.86 -2.17
N LYS A 183 14.50 -0.39 -0.94
CA LYS A 183 15.22 0.87 -0.67
C LYS A 183 16.69 0.55 -0.89
N ASP A 184 17.29 1.11 -1.94
CA ASP A 184 18.71 0.95 -2.22
C ASP A 184 19.54 1.29 -0.96
N LYS A 185 20.60 0.50 -0.76
CA LYS A 185 21.48 0.57 0.41
C LYS A 185 22.38 1.81 0.39
#